data_AF-A0A382IDA9-F1
#
_entry.id   AF-A0A382IDA9-F1
#
_cell.length_a   1.000
_cell.length_b   1.000
_cell.length_c   1.000
_cell.angle_alpha   90.00
_cell.angle_beta   90.00
_cell.angle_gamma   90.00
#
_symmetry.space_group_name_H-M   'P 1'
#
loop_
_entity.id
_entity.type
_entity.pdbx_description
1 polymer ?
#
loop_
_entity_poly.entity_id
_entity_poly.type
_entity_poly.pdbx_seq_one_letter_code
_entity_poly.pdbx_strand_id
1 'polypeptide(L)'
;MPEEVYDNPLDLDINAAQGISPPALIFNPSNVTTTSGSNVTIQVFALEVNEVAGVHIQVQYSKNKLSVTNVSPGEFLQEGAQDPLFFYDNDPLTGLLDIYCTYLGDDTNVSGTGPVAYIIFTTTAPGEGILQYTNQSELVDTDDVKIQLNGLGQGVVNAQ
;
A
#
# COMPACT_ATOMS: atom_id res chain seq x y z
N MET A 1 -3.80 -34.77 -1.97
CA MET A 1 -2.70 -33.80 -2.09
C MET A 1 -3.26 -32.50 -1.52
N PRO A 2 -2.62 -31.83 -0.54
CA PRO A 2 -3.05 -30.49 -0.18
C PRO A 2 -2.92 -29.62 -1.42
N GLU A 3 -3.93 -28.84 -1.77
CA GLU A 3 -3.76 -27.76 -2.73
C GLU A 3 -2.77 -26.78 -2.10
N GLU A 4 -1.68 -26.49 -2.81
CA GLU A 4 -0.83 -25.36 -2.45
C GLU A 4 -1.66 -24.10 -2.68
N VAL A 5 -2.18 -23.51 -1.61
CA VAL A 5 -2.79 -22.20 -1.66
C VAL A 5 -1.66 -21.23 -1.95
N TYR A 6 -1.55 -20.81 -3.21
CA TYR A 6 -0.58 -19.82 -3.63
C TYR A 6 -1.08 -18.47 -3.12
N ASP A 7 -0.70 -18.08 -1.90
CA ASP A 7 -1.12 -16.83 -1.23
C ASP A 7 -0.39 -15.62 -1.86
N ASN A 8 -0.35 -15.56 -3.19
CA ASN A 8 0.24 -14.47 -3.95
C ASN A 8 -0.74 -13.29 -3.97
N PRO A 9 -0.41 -12.17 -3.31
CA PRO A 9 -1.31 -11.02 -3.26
C PRO A 9 -1.53 -10.37 -4.63
N LEU A 10 -0.72 -10.67 -5.64
CA LEU A 10 -0.89 -10.17 -7.02
C LEU A 10 -1.80 -11.05 -7.88
N ASP A 11 -2.29 -12.18 -7.37
CA ASP A 11 -3.21 -13.06 -8.10
C ASP A 11 -4.61 -12.45 -8.17
N LEU A 12 -5.06 -12.16 -9.39
CA LEU A 12 -6.34 -11.49 -9.63
C LEU A 12 -7.55 -12.37 -9.27
N ASP A 13 -7.45 -13.70 -9.41
CA ASP A 13 -8.56 -14.60 -9.08
C ASP A 13 -8.74 -14.69 -7.55
N ILE A 14 -7.64 -14.71 -6.81
CA ILE A 14 -7.65 -14.68 -5.34
C ILE A 14 -8.18 -13.34 -4.83
N ASN A 15 -7.70 -12.23 -5.40
CA ASN A 15 -8.18 -10.90 -5.07
C ASN A 15 -9.69 -10.76 -5.36
N ALA A 16 -10.15 -11.23 -6.52
CA ALA A 16 -11.56 -11.19 -6.91
C ALA A 16 -12.45 -12.00 -5.96
N ALA A 17 -11.97 -13.16 -5.48
CA ALA A 17 -12.68 -13.96 -4.47
C ALA A 17 -12.83 -13.22 -3.11
N GLN A 18 -11.97 -12.24 -2.84
CA GLN A 18 -12.02 -11.35 -1.66
C GLN A 18 -12.75 -10.03 -1.94
N GLY A 19 -13.34 -9.85 -3.14
CA GLY A 19 -14.01 -8.62 -3.54
C GLY A 19 -13.06 -7.49 -3.90
N ILE A 20 -11.79 -7.80 -4.19
CA ILE A 20 -10.77 -6.86 -4.63
C ILE A 20 -10.59 -7.08 -6.13
N SER A 21 -11.07 -6.14 -6.94
CA SER A 21 -10.82 -6.17 -8.39
C SER A 21 -10.06 -4.92 -8.79
N PRO A 22 -9.19 -4.97 -9.80
CA PRO A 22 -8.55 -3.77 -10.31
C PRO A 22 -9.56 -2.76 -10.91
N PRO A 23 -9.26 -1.44 -10.92
CA PRO A 23 -8.12 -0.79 -10.26
C PRO A 23 -8.20 -0.91 -8.74
N ALA A 24 -7.12 -1.28 -8.06
CA ALA A 24 -7.14 -1.52 -6.61
C ALA A 24 -5.83 -1.12 -5.92
N LEU A 25 -5.91 -1.02 -4.60
CA LEU A 25 -4.75 -0.96 -3.71
C LEU A 25 -4.67 -2.23 -2.88
N ILE A 26 -3.48 -2.84 -2.82
CA ILE A 26 -3.22 -4.06 -2.03
C ILE A 26 -1.91 -3.91 -1.25
N PHE A 27 -1.74 -4.70 -0.20
CA PHE A 27 -0.45 -4.81 0.48
C PHE A 27 0.33 -6.00 -0.07
N ASN A 28 1.66 -5.86 -0.21
CA ASN A 28 2.54 -6.96 -0.59
C ASN A 28 3.77 -7.02 0.33
N PRO A 29 3.99 -8.13 1.07
CA PRO A 29 3.06 -9.24 1.23
C PRO A 29 1.76 -8.80 1.94
N SER A 30 0.65 -9.49 1.66
CA SER A 30 -0.63 -9.28 2.36
C SER A 30 -0.65 -9.95 3.74
N ASN A 31 0.15 -11.00 3.93
CA ASN A 31 0.34 -11.68 5.21
C ASN A 31 1.82 -12.01 5.42
N VAL A 32 2.34 -11.71 6.60
CA VAL A 32 3.70 -12.04 6.99
C VAL A 32 3.76 -12.44 8.45
N THR A 33 4.44 -13.55 8.73
CA THR A 33 4.77 -13.99 10.09
C THR A 33 6.22 -13.68 10.40
N THR A 34 6.47 -13.09 11.58
CA THR A 34 7.80 -12.69 12.04
C THR A 34 7.95 -12.88 13.56
N THR A 35 9.13 -12.63 14.09
CA THR A 35 9.37 -12.60 15.55
C THR A 35 9.04 -11.23 16.12
N SER A 36 8.52 -11.18 17.35
CA SER A 36 8.33 -9.91 18.08
C SER A 36 9.64 -9.13 18.22
N GLY A 37 9.61 -7.84 17.94
CA GLY A 37 10.78 -6.95 17.91
C GLY A 37 11.48 -6.85 16.55
N SER A 38 11.05 -7.64 15.55
CA SER A 38 11.63 -7.61 14.20
C SER A 38 11.04 -6.50 13.32
N ASN A 39 11.82 -6.12 12.31
CA ASN A 39 11.36 -5.26 11.24
C ASN A 39 10.72 -6.07 10.11
N VAL A 40 9.70 -5.50 9.49
CA VAL A 40 8.97 -6.06 8.36
C VAL A 40 8.78 -4.95 7.33
N THR A 41 9.11 -5.24 6.07
CA THR A 41 8.81 -4.34 4.94
C THR A 41 7.50 -4.76 4.31
N ILE A 42 6.56 -3.81 4.21
CA ILE A 42 5.27 -3.96 3.52
C ILE A 42 5.22 -2.95 2.38
N GLN A 43 4.85 -3.40 1.20
CA GLN A 43 4.60 -2.54 0.04
C GLN A 43 3.15 -2.09 0.04
N VAL A 44 2.93 -0.80 -0.19
CA VAL A 44 1.67 -0.28 -0.74
C VAL A 44 1.74 -0.45 -2.25
N PHE A 45 0.76 -1.12 -2.85
CA PHE A 45 0.85 -1.57 -4.23
C PHE A 45 -0.40 -1.17 -5.02
N ALA A 46 -0.21 -0.50 -6.16
CA ALA A 46 -1.26 -0.21 -7.11
C ALA A 46 -1.44 -1.40 -8.07
N LEU A 47 -2.69 -1.80 -8.32
CA LEU A 47 -3.03 -2.97 -9.12
C LEU A 47 -3.91 -2.55 -10.32
N GLU A 48 -3.39 -2.73 -11.53
CA GLU A 48 -3.96 -2.37 -12.84
C GLU A 48 -4.69 -1.01 -12.85
N VAL A 49 -3.99 0.02 -12.38
CA VAL A 49 -4.47 1.41 -12.38
C VAL A 49 -4.08 2.10 -13.69
N ASN A 50 -4.83 3.12 -14.11
CA ASN A 50 -4.57 3.83 -15.37
C ASN A 50 -4.44 5.34 -15.12
N GLU A 51 -3.50 5.96 -15.85
CA GLU A 51 -3.31 7.40 -15.97
C GLU A 51 -3.08 8.11 -14.62
N VAL A 52 -2.40 7.46 -13.68
CA VAL A 52 -2.11 8.02 -12.35
C VAL A 52 -1.05 9.12 -12.44
N ALA A 53 -1.39 10.33 -12.01
CA ALA A 53 -0.48 11.47 -11.88
C ALA A 53 -0.16 11.82 -10.41
N GLY A 54 -1.01 11.40 -9.48
CA GLY A 54 -0.83 11.63 -8.05
C GLY A 54 -1.55 10.61 -7.19
N VAL A 55 -1.02 10.41 -5.98
CA VAL A 55 -1.59 9.51 -4.98
C VAL A 55 -1.56 10.16 -3.60
N HIS A 56 -2.65 9.95 -2.86
CA HIS A 56 -2.72 10.07 -1.41
C HIS A 56 -3.16 8.72 -0.87
N ILE A 57 -2.32 8.06 -0.08
CA ILE A 57 -2.62 6.77 0.53
C ILE A 57 -2.69 6.96 2.03
N GLN A 58 -3.79 6.54 2.64
CA GLN A 58 -3.94 6.57 4.09
C GLN A 58 -4.08 5.14 4.63
N VAL A 59 -3.11 4.75 5.45
CA VAL A 59 -3.03 3.43 6.08
C VAL A 59 -3.30 3.55 7.58
N GLN A 60 -4.34 2.86 8.04
CA GLN A 60 -4.56 2.61 9.46
C GLN A 60 -3.82 1.33 9.86
N TYR A 61 -2.95 1.41 10.86
CA TYR A 61 -2.24 0.27 11.42
C TYR A 61 -2.56 0.03 12.90
N SER A 62 -2.42 -1.21 13.36
CA SER A 62 -2.53 -1.59 14.78
C SER A 62 -1.39 -1.00 15.61
N LYS A 63 -1.51 0.27 16.06
CA LYS A 63 -0.48 0.98 16.87
C LYS A 63 -0.02 0.28 18.15
N ASN A 64 -0.85 -0.62 18.71
CA ASN A 64 -0.50 -1.42 19.88
C ASN A 64 0.37 -2.65 19.54
N LYS A 65 0.65 -2.89 18.27
CA LYS A 65 1.37 -4.05 17.73
C LYS A 65 2.51 -3.65 16.79
N LEU A 66 2.36 -2.53 16.09
CA LEU A 66 3.26 -2.07 15.04
C LEU A 66 3.64 -0.61 15.28
N SER A 67 4.87 -0.25 14.91
CA SER A 67 5.34 1.13 14.79
C SER A 67 5.92 1.34 13.39
N VAL A 68 5.62 2.46 12.75
CA VAL A 68 6.28 2.85 11.51
C VAL A 68 7.69 3.33 11.84
N THR A 69 8.69 2.78 11.14
CA THR A 69 10.11 3.11 11.32
C THR A 69 10.63 3.94 10.16
N ASN A 70 10.20 3.62 8.94
CA ASN A 70 10.55 4.38 7.74
C ASN A 70 9.48 4.19 6.67
N VAL A 71 9.33 5.19 5.81
CA VAL A 71 8.58 5.08 4.56
C VAL A 71 9.44 5.64 3.43
N SER A 72 9.50 4.92 2.31
CA SER A 72 10.24 5.33 1.11
C SER A 72 9.38 5.18 -0.14
N PRO A 73 9.64 5.97 -1.20
CA PRO A 73 8.91 5.84 -2.45
C PRO A 73 9.12 4.46 -3.07
N GLY A 74 8.07 3.95 -3.73
CA GLY A 74 8.16 2.82 -4.65
C GLY A 74 8.38 3.29 -6.08
N GLU A 75 8.63 2.34 -6.95
CA GLU A 75 9.00 2.58 -8.35
C GLU A 75 7.82 3.05 -9.21
N PHE A 76 6.56 2.82 -8.81
CA PHE A 76 5.39 3.03 -9.67
C PHE A 76 5.32 4.44 -10.27
N LEU A 77 5.44 5.49 -9.45
CA LEU A 77 5.48 6.88 -9.93
C LEU A 77 6.90 7.36 -10.29
N GLN A 78 7.92 6.52 -10.19
CA GLN A 78 9.27 6.84 -10.69
C GLN A 78 9.45 6.47 -12.17
N GLU A 79 8.49 5.73 -12.74
CA GLU A 79 8.48 5.39 -14.18
C GLU A 79 8.05 6.56 -15.08
N GLY A 80 7.55 7.65 -14.49
CA GLY A 80 7.18 8.86 -15.23
C GLY A 80 8.37 9.60 -15.84
N ALA A 81 8.07 10.58 -16.70
CA ALA A 81 9.08 11.42 -17.34
C ALA A 81 9.80 12.39 -16.39
N GLN A 82 9.30 12.54 -15.16
CA GLN A 82 9.80 13.47 -14.15
C GLN A 82 9.86 12.79 -12.78
N ASP A 83 10.81 13.21 -11.94
CA ASP A 83 10.88 12.72 -10.55
C ASP A 83 9.66 13.24 -9.75
N PRO A 84 8.87 12.36 -9.11
CA PRO A 84 7.74 12.79 -8.30
C PRO A 84 8.20 13.39 -6.97
N LEU A 85 7.39 14.29 -6.41
CA LEU A 85 7.49 14.68 -5.01
C LEU A 85 6.93 13.55 -4.14
N PHE A 86 7.70 13.12 -3.14
CA PHE A 86 7.29 12.13 -2.16
C PHE A 86 7.42 12.66 -0.73
N PHE A 87 6.37 12.50 0.08
CA PHE A 87 6.42 12.77 1.52
C PHE A 87 5.38 11.92 2.26
N TYR A 88 5.57 11.77 3.57
CA TYR A 88 4.63 11.05 4.43
C TYR A 88 4.50 11.75 5.79
N ASP A 89 3.35 11.55 6.43
CA ASP A 89 3.11 11.97 7.81
C ASP A 89 2.59 10.77 8.61
N ASN A 90 3.16 10.55 9.80
CA ASN A 90 2.80 9.41 10.64
C ASN A 90 2.34 9.91 12.00
N ASP A 91 1.08 9.63 12.34
CA ASP A 91 0.54 9.85 13.67
C ASP A 91 0.57 8.54 14.48
N PRO A 92 1.60 8.33 15.33
CA PRO A 92 1.71 7.12 16.14
C PRO A 92 0.65 7.04 17.24
N LEU A 93 -0.01 8.16 17.60
CA LEU A 93 -1.04 8.17 18.63
C LEU A 93 -2.36 7.62 18.11
N THR A 94 -2.66 7.79 16.83
CA THR A 94 -3.86 7.24 16.17
C THR A 94 -3.56 5.96 15.39
N GLY A 95 -2.31 5.76 14.98
CA GLY A 95 -1.91 4.66 14.10
C GLY A 95 -2.26 4.94 12.64
N LEU A 96 -2.27 6.22 12.26
CA LEU A 96 -2.64 6.66 10.92
C LEU A 96 -1.37 7.15 10.19
N LEU A 97 -1.13 6.58 9.02
CA LEU A 97 -0.01 6.94 8.14
C LEU A 97 -0.57 7.49 6.83
N ASP A 98 -0.22 8.73 6.51
CA ASP A 98 -0.51 9.37 5.24
C ASP A 98 0.74 9.36 4.35
N ILE A 99 0.59 8.96 3.09
CA ILE A 99 1.66 8.90 2.09
C ILE A 99 1.20 9.66 0.86
N TYR A 100 2.05 10.56 0.37
CA TYR A 100 1.79 11.39 -0.79
C TYR A 100 2.89 11.18 -1.83
N CYS A 101 2.50 10.96 -3.09
CA CYS A 101 3.42 10.92 -4.22
C CYS A 101 2.77 11.56 -5.45
N THR A 102 3.38 12.59 -6.03
CA THR A 102 2.76 13.37 -7.12
C THR A 102 3.80 14.02 -8.02
N TYR A 103 3.53 14.14 -9.31
CA TYR A 103 4.36 14.92 -10.23
C TYR A 103 4.11 16.42 -10.07
N LEU A 104 5.15 17.22 -10.30
CA LEU A 104 5.04 18.68 -10.34
C LEU A 104 4.85 19.14 -11.80
N GLY A 105 3.61 19.16 -12.27
CA GLY A 105 3.22 19.62 -13.61
C GLY A 105 2.23 18.67 -14.30
N ASP A 106 1.70 19.10 -15.44
CA ASP A 106 0.43 18.58 -15.95
C ASP A 106 0.57 17.43 -16.98
N ASP A 107 1.80 17.08 -17.37
CA ASP A 107 2.06 16.23 -18.54
C ASP A 107 2.59 14.81 -18.21
N THR A 108 2.59 14.40 -16.94
CA THR A 108 3.14 13.09 -16.54
C THR A 108 2.11 12.23 -15.82
N ASN A 109 1.92 11.01 -16.31
CA ASN A 109 1.14 9.98 -15.65
C ASN A 109 1.74 8.59 -15.92
N VAL A 110 1.32 7.61 -15.14
CA VAL A 110 1.73 6.21 -15.26
C VAL A 110 0.51 5.28 -15.15
N SER A 111 0.57 4.15 -15.86
CA SER A 111 -0.45 3.10 -15.82
C SER A 111 0.22 1.76 -15.57
N GLY A 112 -0.50 0.85 -14.93
CA GLY A 112 -0.06 -0.52 -14.71
C GLY A 112 -0.17 -0.94 -13.25
N THR A 113 0.80 -1.75 -12.84
CA THR A 113 0.79 -2.46 -11.56
C THR A 113 2.17 -2.34 -10.94
N GLY A 114 2.26 -1.84 -9.70
CA GLY A 114 3.56 -1.62 -9.08
C GLY A 114 3.51 -1.05 -7.66
N PRO A 115 4.65 -1.07 -6.95
CA PRO A 115 4.76 -0.53 -5.61
C PRO A 115 4.73 1.01 -5.64
N VAL A 116 3.82 1.59 -4.87
CA VAL A 116 3.72 3.04 -4.66
C VAL A 116 4.66 3.50 -3.54
N ALA A 117 4.77 2.69 -2.48
CA ALA A 117 5.62 2.98 -1.33
C ALA A 117 6.04 1.70 -0.61
N TYR A 118 7.18 1.77 0.08
CA TYR A 118 7.64 0.77 1.02
C TYR A 118 7.51 1.32 2.44
N ILE A 119 6.83 0.58 3.31
CA ILE A 119 6.69 0.89 4.73
C ILE A 119 7.48 -0.14 5.52
N ILE A 120 8.42 0.32 6.36
CA ILE A 120 9.11 -0.53 7.33
C ILE A 120 8.40 -0.40 8.66
N PHE A 121 7.76 -1.47 9.10
CA PHE A 121 7.19 -1.58 10.44
C PHE A 121 8.16 -2.32 11.38
N THR A 122 8.21 -1.91 12.64
CA THR A 122 8.76 -2.71 13.74
C THR A 122 7.62 -3.30 14.56
N THR A 123 7.67 -4.60 14.86
CA THR A 123 6.69 -5.24 15.75
C THR A 123 6.99 -4.89 17.21
N THR A 124 6.02 -4.32 17.91
CA THR A 124 6.20 -3.83 19.29
C THR A 124 5.64 -4.79 20.34
N ALA A 125 4.78 -5.73 19.93
CA ALA A 125 4.23 -6.77 20.80
C ALA A 125 3.80 -8.01 19.98
N PRO A 126 3.78 -9.21 20.59
CA PRO A 126 3.27 -10.43 19.94
C PRO A 126 1.80 -10.34 19.52
N GLY A 127 1.40 -11.13 18.53
CA GLY A 127 0.07 -11.23 17.95
C GLY A 127 -0.07 -10.49 16.61
N GLU A 128 -1.30 -10.43 16.11
CA GLU A 128 -1.61 -9.85 14.81
C GLU A 128 -1.69 -8.32 14.86
N GLY A 129 -0.87 -7.68 14.03
CA GLY A 129 -1.02 -6.29 13.61
C GLY A 129 -1.75 -6.23 12.28
N ILE A 130 -2.83 -5.45 12.21
CA ILE A 130 -3.66 -5.29 11.02
C ILE A 130 -3.28 -3.98 10.32
N LEU A 131 -3.26 -4.00 8.99
CA LEU A 131 -3.06 -2.86 8.11
C LEU A 131 -4.29 -2.72 7.21
N GLN A 132 -4.87 -1.53 7.15
CA GLN A 132 -6.05 -1.24 6.33
C GLN A 132 -5.85 0.08 5.58
N TYR A 133 -6.17 0.09 4.29
CA TYR A 133 -6.42 1.35 3.60
C TYR A 133 -7.70 1.98 4.10
N THR A 134 -7.70 3.28 4.33
CA THR A 134 -8.94 4.02 4.64
C THR A 134 -9.60 4.51 3.35
N ASN A 135 -10.87 4.90 3.46
CA ASN A 135 -11.62 5.53 2.35
C ASN A 135 -11.09 6.92 1.96
N GLN A 136 -10.10 7.46 2.67
CA GLN A 136 -9.40 8.69 2.25
C GLN A 136 -8.32 8.42 1.20
N SER A 137 -7.97 7.15 0.95
CA SER A 137 -7.01 6.81 -0.09
C SER A 137 -7.55 7.17 -1.47
N GLU A 138 -6.69 7.70 -2.33
CA GLU A 138 -7.03 8.30 -3.60
C GLU A 138 -5.86 8.25 -4.57
N LEU A 139 -6.17 7.90 -5.82
CA LEU A 139 -5.31 8.08 -6.99
C LEU A 139 -6.03 9.07 -7.90
N VAL A 140 -5.30 10.00 -8.50
CA VAL A 140 -5.84 11.01 -9.42
C VAL A 140 -5.09 10.99 -10.75
N ASP A 141 -5.79 11.37 -11.82
CA ASP A 141 -5.18 11.63 -13.12
C ASP A 141 -4.57 13.05 -13.22
N THR A 142 -4.09 13.42 -14.41
CA THR A 142 -3.48 14.74 -14.67
C THR A 142 -4.45 15.90 -14.54
N ASP A 143 -5.76 15.64 -14.62
CA ASP A 143 -6.82 16.65 -14.47
C ASP A 143 -7.35 16.73 -13.02
N ASP A 144 -6.65 16.09 -12.06
CA ASP A 144 -7.06 15.95 -10.66
C ASP A 144 -8.42 15.22 -10.51
N VAL A 145 -8.75 14.35 -11.47
CA VAL A 145 -9.94 13.51 -11.40
C VAL A 145 -9.60 12.21 -10.72
N LYS A 146 -10.39 11.87 -9.69
CA LYS A 146 -10.24 10.62 -8.93
C LYS A 146 -10.41 9.40 -9.85
N ILE A 147 -9.43 8.50 -9.77
CA ILE A 147 -9.50 7.16 -10.34
C ILE A 147 -10.32 6.26 -9.40
N GLN A 148 -11.38 5.64 -9.94
CA GLN A 148 -12.23 4.74 -9.17
C GLN A 148 -11.47 3.47 -8.79
N LEU A 149 -11.29 3.26 -7.48
CA LEU A 149 -10.79 2.00 -6.94
C LEU A 149 -11.95 1.02 -6.71
N ASN A 150 -11.79 -0.20 -7.20
CA ASN A 150 -12.76 -1.30 -7.08
C ASN A 150 -12.42 -2.24 -5.90
N GLY A 151 -11.29 -2.03 -5.22
CA GLY A 151 -10.90 -2.84 -4.07
C GLY A 151 -9.80 -2.21 -3.23
N LEU A 152 -9.89 -2.43 -1.92
CA LEU A 152 -8.87 -2.08 -0.94
C LEU A 152 -8.49 -3.34 -0.15
N GLY A 153 -7.27 -3.83 -0.36
CA GLY A 153 -6.74 -5.00 0.33
C GLY A 153 -6.41 -4.75 1.79
N GLN A 154 -6.35 -5.83 2.58
CA GLN A 154 -5.93 -5.80 3.98
C GLN A 154 -4.56 -6.47 4.13
N GLY A 155 -3.73 -5.95 5.03
CA GLY A 155 -2.45 -6.53 5.40
C GLY A 155 -2.46 -7.08 6.83
N VAL A 156 -1.70 -8.15 7.08
CA VAL A 156 -1.51 -8.74 8.40
C VAL A 156 -0.03 -8.98 8.66
N VAL A 157 0.47 -8.46 9.79
CA VAL A 157 1.80 -8.76 10.33
C VAL A 157 1.61 -9.54 11.62
N ASN A 158 1.91 -10.82 11.62
CA ASN A 158 1.79 -11.69 12.79
C ASN A 158 3.14 -11.84 13.50
N ALA A 159 3.27 -11.26 14.69
CA ALA A 159 4.46 -11.35 15.52
C ALA A 159 4.36 -12.52 16.52
N GLN A 160 5.35 -13.40 16.54
CA GLN A 160 5.45 -14.54 17.45
C GLN A 160 6.45 -14.29 18.58
#